data_AF-A0A2M7KDQ7-F1
#
_entry.id   AF-A0A2M7KDQ7-F1
#
_cell.length_a   1.000
_cell.length_b   1.000
_cell.length_c   1.000
_cell.angle_alpha   90.00
_cell.angle_beta   90.00
_cell.angle_gamma   90.00
#
_symmetry.space_group_name_H-M   'P 1'
#
loop_
_entity.id
_entity.type
_entity.pdbx_description
1 polymer ?
#
loop_
_entity_poly.entity_id
_entity_poly.type
_entity_poly.pdbx_seq_one_letter_code
_entity_poly.pdbx_strand_id
1 'polypeptide(L)' 'MDLSMLVDSGADCSLIPKSIGKEMGLNLADAETIQFAKSIGGVVKYVMRDFELTIDNHSCYAKISKRRRFHC' A
#
# COMPACT_ATOMS: atom_id res chain seq x y z
N MET A 1 5.90 14.22 5.05
CA MET A 1 4.45 14.06 4.86
C MET A 1 4.01 13.17 5.97
N ASP A 2 3.11 13.66 6.82
CA ASP A 2 2.76 12.96 8.05
C ASP A 2 1.37 12.37 7.88
N LEU A 3 1.22 11.10 8.26
CA LEU A 3 0.02 10.32 8.06
C LEU A 3 -0.28 9.53 9.32
N SER A 4 -1.56 9.42 9.66
CA SER A 4 -2.00 8.48 10.68
C SER A 4 -2.07 7.06 10.10
N MET A 5 -1.48 6.11 10.80
CA MET A 5 -1.53 4.68 10.47
C MET A 5 -2.47 3.97 11.44
N LEU A 6 -3.32 3.08 10.92
CA LEU A 6 -4.05 2.11 11.74
C LEU A 6 -3.18 0.86 11.92
N VAL A 7 -2.94 0.46 13.15
CA VAL A 7 -2.23 -0.79 13.48
C VAL A 7 -3.26 -1.91 13.61
N ASP A 8 -3.19 -2.89 12.71
CA ASP A 8 -4.12 -4.02 12.64
C ASP A 8 -3.34 -5.33 12.54
N SER A 9 -3.31 -6.09 13.64
CA SER A 9 -2.65 -7.41 13.69
C SER A 9 -3.42 -8.50 12.94
N GLY A 10 -4.67 -8.26 12.55
CA GLY A 10 -5.48 -9.18 11.75
C GLY A 10 -5.27 -9.03 10.24
N ALA A 11 -4.49 -8.03 9.80
CA ALA A 11 -4.17 -7.82 8.41
C ALA A 11 -2.90 -8.57 7.99
N ASP A 12 -2.96 -9.32 6.89
CA ASP A 12 -1.80 -10.06 6.35
C ASP A 12 -0.68 -9.14 5.83
N CYS A 13 -1.00 -7.90 5.46
CA CYS A 13 -0.04 -6.94 4.93
C CYS A 13 -0.42 -5.49 5.22
N SER A 14 0.59 -4.61 5.26
CA SER A 14 0.39 -3.16 5.32
C SER A 14 -0.15 -2.63 3.99
N LEU A 15 -1.05 -1.65 4.02
CA LEU A 15 -1.68 -1.09 2.83
C LEU A 15 -1.77 0.44 2.88
N ILE A 16 -1.43 1.09 1.77
CA ILE A 16 -1.73 2.52 1.56
C ILE A 16 -2.95 2.72 0.64
N PRO A 17 -3.76 3.75 0.90
CA PRO A 17 -4.82 4.17 -0.01
C PRO A 17 -4.29 4.54 -1.39
N LYS A 18 -5.14 4.37 -2.42
CA LYS A 18 -4.82 4.78 -3.79
C LYS A 18 -4.53 6.29 -3.90
N SER A 19 -5.19 7.12 -3.09
CA SER A 19 -4.98 8.58 -3.05
C SER A 19 -3.56 8.92 -2.61
N ILE A 20 -3.11 8.38 -1.47
CA ILE A 20 -1.74 8.56 -0.96
C ILE A 20 -0.72 8.10 -2.00
N GLY A 21 -0.93 6.93 -2.62
CA GLY A 21 -0.05 6.48 -3.68
C GLY A 21 -0.01 7.41 -4.91
N LYS A 22 -1.11 8.10 -5.24
CA LYS A 22 -1.10 9.12 -6.32
C LYS A 22 -0.36 10.38 -5.89
N GLU A 23 -0.59 10.86 -4.67
CA GLU A 23 0.07 12.04 -4.12
C GLU A 23 1.60 11.86 -4.04
N MET A 24 2.05 10.65 -3.73
CA MET A 24 3.47 10.28 -3.75
C MET A 24 4.04 10.05 -5.16
N GLY A 25 3.26 10.26 -6.23
CA GLY A 25 3.70 10.04 -7.62
C GLY A 25 3.98 8.58 -7.96
N LEU A 26 3.46 7.63 -7.16
CA LEU A 26 3.70 6.21 -7.31
C LEU A 26 2.87 5.64 -8.46
N ASN A 27 3.19 5.97 -9.71
CA ASN A 27 2.55 5.38 -10.88
C ASN A 27 2.95 3.90 -11.05
N LEU A 28 2.10 3.11 -11.72
CA LEU A 28 2.43 1.72 -11.99
C LEU A 28 3.70 1.69 -12.85
N ALA A 29 4.73 0.96 -12.42
CA ALA A 29 5.88 0.74 -13.28
C ALA A 29 5.63 -0.52 -14.13
N ASP A 30 6.18 -0.56 -15.34
CA ASP A 30 5.92 -1.66 -16.30
C ASP A 30 6.31 -3.03 -15.75
N ALA A 31 7.30 -3.08 -14.86
CA ALA A 31 7.80 -4.31 -14.24
C ALA A 31 7.00 -4.76 -12.98
N GLU A 32 5.97 -4.03 -12.55
CA GLU A 32 5.26 -4.38 -11.32
C GLU A 32 4.28 -5.55 -11.47
N THR A 33 4.43 -6.53 -10.59
CA THR A 33 3.49 -7.66 -10.52
C THR A 33 2.23 -7.28 -9.75
N ILE A 34 1.07 -7.44 -10.39
CA ILE A 34 -0.24 -7.24 -9.77
C ILE A 34 -0.57 -8.46 -8.90
N GLN A 35 -0.91 -8.20 -7.64
CA GLN A 35 -1.33 -9.20 -6.66
C GLN A 35 -2.79 -8.99 -6.26
N PHE A 36 -3.37 -10.00 -5.61
CA PHE A 36 -4.78 -10.05 -5.23
C PHE A 36 -4.91 -10.46 -3.76
N ALA A 37 -5.74 -9.76 -2.99
CA ALA A 37 -6.07 -10.08 -1.60
C ALA A 37 -7.58 -10.19 -1.43
N LYS A 38 -8.03 -11.07 -0.53
CA LYS A 38 -9.43 -11.18 -0.14
C LYS A 38 -9.70 -10.22 1.01
N SER A 39 -10.76 -9.43 0.89
CA SER A 39 -11.26 -8.53 1.94
C SER A 39 -12.74 -8.80 2.18
N ILE A 40 -13.29 -8.24 3.25
CA ILE A 40 -14.74 -8.29 3.53
C ILE A 40 -15.55 -7.76 2.33
N GLY A 41 -15.05 -6.73 1.64
CA GLY A 41 -15.66 -6.13 0.45
C GLY A 41 -15.35 -6.83 -0.87
N GLY A 42 -14.79 -8.05 -0.85
CA GLY A 42 -14.40 -8.81 -2.04
C GLY A 42 -12.90 -8.75 -2.33
N VAL A 43 -12.52 -9.02 -3.58
CA VAL A 43 -11.10 -9.11 -3.98
C VAL A 43 -10.52 -7.72 -4.28
N VAL A 44 -9.39 -7.42 -3.65
CA VAL A 44 -8.63 -6.18 -3.85
C VAL A 44 -7.37 -6.49 -4.65
N LYS A 45 -7.13 -5.71 -5.71
CA LYS A 45 -5.87 -5.75 -6.47
C LYS A 45 -4.87 -4.78 -5.85
N TYR A 46 -3.61 -5.16 -5.77
CA TYR A 46 -2.53 -4.31 -5.27
C TYR A 46 -1.18 -4.61 -5.92
N VAL A 47 -0.18 -3.79 -5.65
CA VAL A 47 1.23 -4.04 -5.95
C VAL A 47 2.05 -3.85 -4.68
N MET A 48 3.11 -4.63 -4.49
CA MET A 48 4.01 -4.48 -3.34
C MET A 48 5.18 -3.58 -3.71
N ARG A 49 5.53 -2.64 -2.82
CA ARG A 49 6.72 -1.81 -2.95
C ARG A 49 7.47 -1.73 -1.65
N ASP A 50 8.78 -1.54 -1.75
CA ASP A 50 9.61 -1.17 -0.63
C ASP A 50 9.49 0.34 -0.37
N PHE A 51 9.22 0.70 0.88
CA PHE A 51 9.15 2.07 1.35
C PHE A 51 10.14 2.28 2.47
N GLU A 52 10.80 3.42 2.45
CA GLU A 52 11.40 3.97 3.66
C GLU A 52 10.30 4.74 4.42
N LEU A 53 10.13 4.39 5.69
CA LEU A 53 9.18 5.00 6.59
C LEU A 53 9.92 5.56 7.78
N THR A 54 9.39 6.65 8.35
CA THR A 54 9.77 7.11 9.68
C THR A 54 8.55 7.00 10.58
N ILE A 55 8.64 6.18 11.63
CA ILE A 55 7.58 5.98 12.62
C ILE A 55 8.18 6.38 13.98
N ASP A 56 7.57 7.33 14.67
CA ASP A 56 8.06 7.82 15.96
C ASP A 56 9.57 8.17 15.97
N ASN A 57 10.04 8.85 14.91
CA ASN A 57 11.45 9.20 14.67
C ASN A 57 12.40 8.02 14.41
N HIS A 58 11.89 6.81 14.20
CA HIS A 58 12.66 5.66 13.78
C HIS A 58 12.47 5.36 12.31
N SER A 59 13.56 5.37 11.54
CA SER A 59 13.54 4.98 10.12
C SER A 59 13.56 3.46 9.97
N CYS A 60 12.71 2.94 9.10
CA CYS A 60 12.68 1.53 8.73
C CYS A 60 12.29 1.34 7.26
N TYR A 61 12.70 0.20 6.70
CA TYR A 61 12.25 -0.24 5.38
C TYR A 61 11.14 -1.27 5.53
N ALA A 62 10.03 -1.06 4.84
CA ALA A 62 8.88 -1.95 4.89
C ALA A 62 8.29 -2.20 3.50
N LYS A 63 7.76 -3.41 3.31
CA LYS A 63 6.96 -3.76 2.12
C LYS A 63 5.51 -3.34 2.35
N ILE A 64 5.01 -2.43 1.52
CA ILE A 64 3.66 -1.89 1.63
C ILE A 64 2.90 -2.17 0.34
N SER A 65 1.66 -2.64 0.49
CA SER A 65 0.74 -2.83 -0.62
C SER A 65 0.09 -1.51 -1.02
N LYS A 66 0.11 -1.18 -2.32
CA LYS A 66 -0.62 -0.04 -2.88
C LYS A 66 -1.91 -0.51 -3.53
N ARG A 67 -3.06 -0.06 -3.01
CA ARG A 67 -4.38 -0.43 -3.55
C ARG A 67 -4.58 0.04 -5.00
N ARG A 68 -5.13 -0.86 -5.84
CA ARG A 68 -5.56 -0.58 -7.22
C ARG A 68 -7.09 -0.59 -7.33
N ARG A 69 -7.63 0.33 -8.12
CA ARG A 69 -9.01 0.31 -8.64
C ARG A 69 -8.91 0.45 -10.15
N PHE A 70 -9.40 -0.53 -10.92
CA PHE A 70 -9.75 -0.31 -12.32
C PHE A 70 -11.17 0.28 -12.36
N HIS A 71 -11.42 1.24 -13.25
CA HIS A 71 -12.76 1.39 -13.81
C HIS A 71 -12.85 0.31 -14.88
N CYS A 72 -13.87 -0.55 -14.77
CA CYS A 72 -14.29 -1.39 -15.88
C CYS A 72 -14.90 -0.52 -16.96
#